data_AF-A0A7V7D3Q9-F1
#
_entry.id   AF-A0A7V7D3Q9-F1
#
_cell.length_a   1.000
_cell.length_b   1.000
_cell.length_c   1.000
_cell.angle_alpha   90.00
_cell.angle_beta   90.00
_cell.angle_gamma   90.00
#
_symmetry.space_group_name_H-M   'P 1'
#
loop_
_entity.id
_entity.type
_entity.pdbx_description
1 polymer ?
#
loop_
_entity_poly.entity_id
_entity_poly.type
_entity_poly.pdbx_seq_one_letter_code
_entity_poly.pdbx_strand_id
1 'polypeptide(L)'
;MNTFWLKIAGIVIVVLVAIIVINVVSNSEPEPRPPQKTFRDQIEEDDRRLRADPQFKQPPQTTTPVQPGNQTRTVGPPKTGEPTKPKFRQLSEIENIDAEQLFNNAIQFRKIGRLPGPRYRVMVDACRQIIQRYPGSEWAWKAKRMLGDIPEHYRSRYHITKEEIDLGDFK
;
A
#
# COMPACT_ATOMS: atom_id res chain seq x y z
N MET A 1 39.21 46.97 -37.21
CA MET A 1 39.19 46.01 -36.09
C MET A 1 38.08 46.33 -35.05
N ASN A 2 36.89 46.84 -35.44
CA ASN A 2 35.93 47.41 -34.46
C ASN A 2 34.51 46.81 -34.51
N THR A 3 34.17 46.01 -35.52
CA THR A 3 32.80 45.46 -35.68
C THR A 3 32.67 44.05 -35.09
N PHE A 4 33.79 43.35 -34.86
CA PHE A 4 33.79 41.97 -34.38
C PHE A 4 33.52 41.91 -32.87
N TRP A 5 34.19 42.76 -32.07
CA TRP A 5 33.94 42.90 -30.64
C TRP A 5 32.55 43.45 -30.30
N LEU A 6 32.02 44.37 -31.12
CA LEU A 6 30.69 44.95 -30.92
C LEU A 6 29.56 43.92 -31.10
N LYS A 7 29.73 42.97 -32.05
CA LYS A 7 28.78 41.86 -32.25
C LYS A 7 28.79 40.89 -31.06
N ILE A 8 29.96 40.57 -30.51
CA ILE A 8 30.08 39.67 -29.34
C ILE A 8 29.44 40.32 -28.11
N ALA A 9 29.72 41.60 -27.85
CA ALA A 9 29.10 42.33 -26.73
C ALA A 9 27.57 42.39 -26.86
N GLY A 10 27.05 42.62 -28.07
CA GLY A 10 25.60 42.60 -28.34
C GLY A 10 24.97 41.24 -28.04
N ILE A 11 25.61 40.14 -28.45
CA ILE A 11 25.10 38.78 -28.21
C ILE A 11 25.09 38.44 -26.71
N VAL A 12 26.12 38.83 -25.95
CA VAL A 12 26.18 38.56 -24.50
C VAL A 12 25.06 39.26 -23.74
N ILE A 13 24.72 40.50 -24.11
CA ILE A 13 23.62 41.25 -23.49
C ILE A 13 22.28 40.59 -23.77
N VAL A 14 22.05 40.14 -25.00
CA VAL A 14 20.80 39.44 -25.38
C VAL A 14 20.65 38.14 -24.61
N VAL A 15 21.74 37.37 -24.43
CA VAL A 15 21.71 36.12 -23.65
C VAL A 15 21.39 36.40 -22.17
N LEU A 16 21.97 37.44 -21.57
CA LEU A 16 21.67 37.81 -20.19
C LEU A 16 20.21 38.25 -20.00
N VAL A 17 19.67 39.05 -20.93
CA VAL A 17 18.25 39.45 -20.89
C VAL A 17 17.34 38.23 -21.05
N ALA A 18 17.68 37.29 -21.93
CA ALA A 18 16.91 36.05 -22.10
C ALA A 18 16.90 35.20 -20.82
N ILE A 19 18.04 35.07 -20.13
CA ILE A 19 18.12 34.33 -18.85
C ILE A 19 17.26 35.00 -17.77
N ILE A 20 17.29 36.33 -17.68
CA ILE A 20 16.49 37.08 -16.69
C ILE A 20 14.99 36.92 -16.99
N VAL A 21 14.57 36.99 -18.27
CA VAL A 21 13.17 36.82 -18.65
C VAL A 21 12.67 35.39 -18.38
N ILE A 22 13.49 34.36 -18.64
CA ILE A 22 13.14 32.96 -18.33
C ILE A 22 12.98 32.76 -16.82
N ASN A 23 13.87 33.35 -16.01
CA ASN A 23 13.79 33.26 -14.55
C ASN A 23 12.56 34.02 -14.00
N VAL A 24 12.20 35.17 -14.57
CA VAL A 24 11.02 35.95 -14.12
C VAL A 24 9.71 35.27 -14.53
N VAL A 25 9.62 34.70 -15.75
CA VAL A 25 8.42 33.97 -16.20
C VAL A 25 8.24 32.66 -15.42
N SER A 26 9.33 31.97 -15.07
CA SER A 26 9.27 30.72 -14.31
C SER A 26 9.01 30.92 -12.81
N ASN A 27 9.05 32.16 -12.31
CA ASN A 27 8.78 32.48 -10.90
C ASN A 27 7.30 32.82 -10.63
N SER A 28 6.41 32.48 -11.55
CA SER A 28 4.96 32.49 -11.31
C SER A 28 4.63 31.36 -10.34
N GLU A 29 4.38 31.71 -9.07
CA GLU A 29 4.03 30.80 -7.98
C GLU A 29 3.00 29.75 -8.42
N PRO A 30 3.33 28.44 -8.33
CA PRO A 30 2.32 27.41 -8.47
C PRO A 30 1.42 27.44 -7.22
N GLU A 31 0.11 27.59 -7.43
CA GLU A 31 -0.90 27.40 -6.38
C GLU A 31 -0.62 26.15 -5.54
N PRO A 32 -0.95 26.16 -4.23
CA PRO A 32 -0.69 25.05 -3.32
C PRO A 32 -1.57 23.87 -3.72
N ARG A 33 -1.05 23.04 -4.62
CA ARG A 33 -1.59 21.72 -4.90
C ARG A 33 -1.65 20.96 -3.57
N PRO A 34 -2.79 20.34 -3.21
CA PRO A 34 -2.91 19.60 -1.95
C PRO A 34 -1.74 18.62 -1.85
N PRO A 35 -1.15 18.42 -0.64
CA PRO A 35 0.08 17.67 -0.47
C PRO A 35 -0.09 16.30 -1.13
N GLN A 36 0.53 16.12 -2.29
CA GLN A 36 0.54 14.84 -2.97
C GLN A 36 1.27 13.90 -2.02
N LYS A 37 0.58 12.89 -1.49
CA LYS A 37 1.18 11.87 -0.63
C LYS A 37 2.45 11.39 -1.31
N THR A 38 3.59 11.65 -0.71
CA THR A 38 4.87 11.28 -1.29
C THR A 38 4.92 9.76 -1.36
N PHE A 39 5.64 9.20 -2.33
CA PHE A 39 5.85 7.75 -2.42
C PHE A 39 6.27 7.13 -1.07
N ARG A 40 7.00 7.89 -0.25
CA ARG A 40 7.38 7.52 1.13
C ARG A 40 6.18 7.42 2.08
N ASP A 41 5.24 8.37 2.03
CA ASP A 41 4.04 8.35 2.87
C ASP A 41 3.14 7.16 2.54
N GLN A 42 2.99 6.83 1.25
CA GLN A 42 2.24 5.64 0.81
C GLN A 42 2.90 4.33 1.24
N ILE A 43 4.25 4.28 1.24
CA ILE A 43 5.01 3.14 1.72
C ILE A 43 4.80 2.95 3.23
N GLU A 44 4.83 4.03 3.99
CA GLU A 44 4.69 3.97 5.45
C GLU A 44 3.27 3.56 5.86
N GLU A 45 2.24 4.06 5.17
CA GLU A 45 0.84 3.62 5.36
C GLU A 45 0.65 2.13 5.04
N ASP A 46 1.20 1.64 3.92
CA ASP A 46 1.14 0.23 3.55
C ASP A 46 1.86 -0.65 4.58
N ASP A 47 3.06 -0.24 5.04
CA ASP A 47 3.82 -0.97 6.05
C ASP A 47 3.05 -1.09 7.36
N ARG A 48 2.46 0.02 7.81
CA ARG A 48 1.63 0.04 9.01
C ARG A 48 0.41 -0.86 8.85
N ARG A 49 -0.26 -0.84 7.69
CA ARG A 49 -1.46 -1.65 7.42
C ARG A 49 -1.14 -3.15 7.35
N LEU A 50 0.00 -3.52 6.77
CA LEU A 50 0.42 -4.92 6.60
C LEU A 50 0.97 -5.50 7.91
N ARG A 51 1.63 -4.68 8.73
CA ARG A 51 2.14 -5.08 10.04
C ARG A 51 1.09 -5.00 11.16
N ALA A 52 0.07 -4.17 11.01
CA ALA A 52 -1.01 -4.08 11.96
C ALA A 52 -1.66 -5.45 12.16
N ASP A 53 -1.89 -5.79 13.43
CA ASP A 53 -2.65 -6.95 13.87
C ASP A 53 -3.94 -7.12 13.06
N PRO A 54 -4.48 -8.35 12.96
CA PRO A 54 -5.75 -8.64 12.28
C PRO A 54 -6.90 -7.74 12.77
N GLN A 55 -7.04 -6.56 12.15
CA GLN A 55 -8.13 -5.65 12.41
C GLN A 55 -9.32 -6.04 11.56
N PHE A 56 -10.31 -6.62 12.23
CA PHE A 56 -11.63 -6.89 11.69
C PHE A 56 -12.40 -5.58 11.52
N LYS A 57 -12.39 -5.01 10.32
CA LYS A 57 -13.37 -3.97 9.96
C LYS A 57 -14.70 -4.66 9.65
N GLN A 58 -15.66 -4.48 10.55
CA GLN A 58 -17.09 -4.58 10.25
C GLN A 58 -17.37 -3.77 8.96
N PRO A 59 -18.09 -4.31 7.96
CA PRO A 59 -18.48 -3.51 6.81
C PRO A 59 -19.33 -2.31 7.28
N PRO A 60 -19.21 -1.12 6.65
CA PRO A 60 -19.99 0.05 7.04
C PRO A 60 -21.48 -0.29 6.92
N GLN A 61 -22.20 -0.19 8.04
CA GLN A 61 -23.65 -0.29 8.04
C GLN A 61 -24.19 0.86 7.19
N THR A 62 -24.78 0.51 6.04
CA THR A 62 -25.58 1.42 5.23
C THR A 62 -26.74 1.91 6.10
N THR A 63 -26.64 3.13 6.62
CA THR A 63 -27.72 3.80 7.33
C THR A 63 -28.78 4.22 6.32
N THR A 64 -29.76 3.36 6.08
CA THR A 64 -31.04 3.77 5.47
C THR A 64 -31.88 4.43 6.58
N PRO A 65 -32.34 5.68 6.43
CA PRO A 65 -33.20 6.30 7.43
C PRO A 65 -34.64 5.84 7.22
N VAL A 66 -35.22 5.15 8.20
CA VAL A 66 -36.67 4.89 8.25
C VAL A 66 -37.22 5.50 9.54
N GLN A 67 -38.24 6.34 9.36
CA GLN A 67 -39.02 7.04 10.40
C GLN A 67 -39.86 6.07 11.27
N PRO A 68 -40.36 6.53 12.44
CA PRO A 68 -40.61 5.70 13.59
C PRO A 68 -42.03 5.11 13.65
N GLY A 69 -42.12 3.83 14.04
CA GLY A 69 -43.36 3.17 14.42
C GLY A 69 -43.13 2.29 15.65
N ASN A 70 -43.82 2.63 16.74
CA ASN A 70 -43.78 1.94 18.04
C ASN A 70 -44.04 0.43 17.93
N GLN A 71 -43.17 -0.38 18.54
CA GLN A 71 -43.59 -1.54 19.34
C GLN A 71 -42.44 -2.09 20.19
N THR A 72 -42.67 -2.09 21.49
CA THR A 72 -41.82 -2.65 22.54
C THR A 72 -41.71 -4.17 22.38
N ARG A 73 -40.52 -4.66 22.05
CA ARG A 73 -40.11 -6.05 22.36
C ARG A 73 -38.72 -6.00 22.98
N THR A 74 -38.68 -6.34 24.26
CA THR A 74 -37.49 -6.68 25.02
C THR A 74 -36.80 -7.85 24.31
N VAL A 75 -35.83 -7.56 23.47
CA VAL A 75 -34.83 -8.52 22.99
C VAL A 75 -33.53 -8.04 23.62
N GLY A 76 -32.95 -8.89 24.47
CA GLY A 76 -31.66 -8.61 25.11
C GLY A 76 -30.61 -8.13 24.10
N PRO A 77 -29.56 -7.43 24.56
CA PRO A 77 -28.51 -6.96 23.66
C PRO A 77 -28.09 -8.13 22.78
N PRO A 78 -28.07 -7.97 21.43
CA PRO A 78 -27.53 -9.00 20.57
C PRO A 78 -26.16 -9.31 21.14
N LYS A 79 -25.91 -10.58 21.48
CA LYS A 79 -24.57 -11.05 21.82
C LYS A 79 -23.70 -10.56 20.68
N THR A 80 -22.95 -9.48 20.96
CA THR A 80 -21.89 -8.97 20.12
C THR A 80 -21.09 -10.21 19.78
N GLY A 81 -21.21 -10.69 18.54
CA GLY A 81 -20.36 -11.77 18.07
C GLY A 81 -18.96 -11.25 18.25
N GLU A 82 -18.27 -11.71 19.29
CA GLU A 82 -16.85 -11.45 19.42
C GLU A 82 -16.23 -11.79 18.07
N PRO A 83 -15.40 -10.89 17.50
CA PRO A 83 -14.66 -11.26 16.31
C PRO A 83 -13.92 -12.54 16.65
N THR A 84 -14.29 -13.66 16.01
CA THR A 84 -13.67 -14.95 16.23
C THR A 84 -12.19 -14.76 15.92
N LYS A 85 -11.38 -14.67 16.98
CA LYS A 85 -9.95 -14.47 16.83
C LYS A 85 -9.42 -15.67 16.05
N PRO A 86 -8.74 -15.43 14.92
CA PRO A 86 -8.31 -16.52 14.08
C PRO A 86 -7.39 -17.44 14.88
N LYS A 87 -7.68 -18.73 14.84
CA LYS A 87 -6.88 -19.72 15.58
C LYS A 87 -5.63 -20.03 14.78
N PHE A 88 -4.49 -19.52 15.23
CA PHE A 88 -3.22 -19.78 14.60
C PHE A 88 -2.51 -20.98 15.21
N ARG A 89 -1.89 -21.78 14.33
CA ARG A 89 -0.90 -22.76 14.74
C ARG A 89 0.31 -22.04 15.32
N GLN A 90 0.72 -22.40 16.52
CA GLN A 90 1.98 -21.96 17.11
C GLN A 90 3.13 -22.63 16.37
N LEU A 91 4.08 -21.81 15.91
CA LEU A 91 5.33 -22.25 15.29
C LEU A 91 6.40 -22.41 16.38
N SER A 92 7.39 -23.27 16.14
CA SER A 92 8.60 -23.26 16.95
C SER A 92 9.35 -21.93 16.76
N GLU A 93 10.19 -21.56 17.72
CA GLU A 93 10.94 -20.29 17.67
C GLU A 93 11.76 -20.15 16.36
N ILE A 94 12.41 -21.23 15.92
CA ILE A 94 13.22 -21.25 14.70
C ILE A 94 12.33 -21.06 13.46
N GLU A 95 11.19 -21.75 13.38
CA GLU A 95 10.24 -21.59 12.28
C GLU A 95 9.61 -20.20 12.28
N ASN A 96 9.38 -19.62 13.46
CA ASN A 96 8.86 -18.27 13.61
C ASN A 96 9.85 -17.23 13.06
N ILE A 97 11.14 -17.40 13.36
CA ILE A 97 12.21 -16.53 12.83
C ILE A 97 12.34 -16.67 11.31
N ASP A 98 12.33 -17.90 10.76
CA ASP A 98 12.40 -18.09 9.30
C ASP A 98 11.19 -17.46 8.59
N ALA A 99 9.98 -17.69 9.13
CA ALA A 99 8.75 -17.12 8.60
C ALA A 99 8.75 -15.58 8.68
N GLU A 100 9.26 -15.02 9.78
CA GLU A 100 9.42 -13.58 9.96
C GLU A 100 10.40 -13.00 8.93
N GLN A 101 11.55 -13.65 8.69
CA GLN A 101 12.53 -13.21 7.70
C GLN A 101 11.95 -13.23 6.28
N LEU A 102 11.26 -14.32 5.91
CA LEU A 102 10.55 -14.42 4.63
C LEU A 102 9.50 -13.32 4.48
N PHE A 103 8.74 -13.04 5.55
CA PHE A 103 7.71 -12.01 5.52
C PHE A 103 8.30 -10.59 5.44
N ASN A 104 9.39 -10.32 6.17
CA ASN A 104 10.11 -9.05 6.08
C ASN A 104 10.68 -8.82 4.68
N ASN A 105 11.19 -9.87 4.04
CA ASN A 105 11.61 -9.81 2.64
C ASN A 105 10.42 -9.48 1.71
N ALA A 106 9.29 -10.15 1.88
CA ALA A 106 8.07 -9.85 1.13
C ALA A 106 7.62 -8.38 1.31
N ILE A 107 7.64 -7.86 2.54
CA ILE A 107 7.32 -6.44 2.82
C ILE A 107 8.23 -5.51 2.02
N GLN A 108 9.55 -5.77 1.99
CA GLN A 108 10.48 -4.92 1.24
C GLN A 108 10.05 -4.85 -0.23
N PHE A 109 9.83 -6.01 -0.87
CA PHE A 109 9.40 -6.06 -2.26
C PHE A 109 7.99 -5.50 -2.50
N ARG A 110 7.08 -5.58 -1.51
CA ARG A 110 5.76 -4.95 -1.55
C ARG A 110 5.85 -3.42 -1.58
N LYS A 111 6.79 -2.83 -0.83
CA LYS A 111 7.03 -1.38 -0.77
C LYS A 111 7.52 -0.83 -2.11
N ILE A 112 8.46 -1.55 -2.73
CA ILE A 112 9.03 -1.17 -4.04
C ILE A 112 8.28 -1.80 -5.23
N GLY A 113 7.21 -2.54 -4.99
CA GLY A 113 6.47 -3.28 -6.02
C GLY A 113 5.88 -2.37 -7.10
N ARG A 114 5.44 -1.17 -6.72
CA ARG A 114 4.84 -0.17 -7.62
C ARG A 114 5.82 0.40 -8.65
N LEU A 115 7.12 0.25 -8.41
CA LEU A 115 8.14 0.70 -9.36
C LEU A 115 8.21 -0.29 -10.55
N PRO A 116 8.72 0.10 -11.74
CA PRO A 116 8.86 -0.77 -12.91
C PRO A 116 9.87 -1.92 -12.74
N GLY A 117 9.43 -3.19 -12.80
CA GLY A 117 10.28 -4.39 -12.69
C GLY A 117 9.54 -5.58 -12.05
N PRO A 118 10.19 -6.76 -11.91
CA PRO A 118 9.55 -7.98 -11.41
C PRO A 118 9.48 -8.05 -9.87
N ARG A 119 9.31 -6.92 -9.18
CA ARG A 119 9.41 -6.86 -7.71
C ARG A 119 8.23 -7.50 -7.00
N TYR A 120 7.00 -7.27 -7.51
CA TYR A 120 5.83 -7.97 -7.01
C TYR A 120 5.96 -9.49 -7.15
N ARG A 121 6.68 -10.01 -8.16
CA ARG A 121 6.92 -11.44 -8.31
C ARG A 121 7.65 -12.01 -7.10
N VAL A 122 8.74 -11.37 -6.67
CA VAL A 122 9.54 -11.83 -5.54
C VAL A 122 8.72 -11.85 -4.25
N MET A 123 7.89 -10.82 -4.05
CA MET A 123 6.95 -10.79 -2.93
C MET A 123 5.93 -11.92 -3.00
N VAL A 124 5.31 -12.16 -4.17
CA VAL A 124 4.33 -13.25 -4.35
C VAL A 124 4.96 -14.61 -4.08
N ASP A 125 6.17 -14.84 -4.58
CA ASP A 125 6.91 -16.09 -4.38
C ASP A 125 7.24 -16.31 -2.89
N ALA A 126 7.66 -15.26 -2.18
CA ALA A 126 7.87 -15.31 -0.72
C ALA A 126 6.58 -15.59 0.05
N CYS A 127 5.46 -14.95 -0.32
CA CYS A 127 4.16 -15.22 0.29
C CYS A 127 3.72 -16.68 0.08
N ARG A 128 3.89 -17.22 -1.14
CA ARG A 128 3.60 -18.63 -1.44
C ARG A 128 4.45 -19.58 -0.61
N GLN A 129 5.74 -19.26 -0.45
CA GLN A 129 6.65 -20.05 0.38
C GLN A 129 6.19 -20.09 1.85
N ILE A 130 5.77 -18.97 2.41
CA ILE A 130 5.22 -18.90 3.77
C ILE A 130 3.93 -19.74 3.89
N ILE A 131 3.01 -19.62 2.93
CA ILE A 131 1.74 -20.36 2.93
C ILE A 131 1.99 -21.87 2.84
N GLN A 132 2.95 -22.30 2.03
CA GLN A 132 3.30 -23.71 1.85
C GLN A 132 4.05 -24.30 3.05
N ARG A 133 5.02 -23.57 3.61
CA ARG A 133 5.86 -24.06 4.72
C ARG A 133 5.15 -23.98 6.06
N TYR A 134 4.36 -22.93 6.28
CA TYR A 134 3.77 -22.61 7.58
C TYR A 134 2.24 -22.46 7.49
N PRO A 135 1.50 -23.44 6.94
CA PRO A 135 0.06 -23.34 6.80
C PRO A 135 -0.61 -23.21 8.17
N GLY A 136 -1.67 -22.39 8.25
CA GLY A 136 -2.42 -22.16 9.48
C GLY A 136 -1.70 -21.30 10.54
N SER A 137 -0.48 -20.83 10.27
CA SER A 137 0.23 -19.89 11.14
C SER A 137 -0.23 -18.45 10.94
N GLU A 138 0.12 -17.59 11.90
CA GLU A 138 -0.08 -16.14 11.78
C GLU A 138 0.61 -15.58 10.53
N TRP A 139 1.79 -16.09 10.17
CA TRP A 139 2.52 -15.66 8.98
C TRP A 139 1.83 -16.04 7.68
N ALA A 140 1.22 -17.23 7.61
CA ALA A 140 0.42 -17.60 6.45
C ALA A 140 -0.79 -16.67 6.30
N TRP A 141 -1.45 -16.33 7.40
CA TRP A 141 -2.54 -15.34 7.38
C TRP A 141 -2.07 -13.97 6.89
N LYS A 142 -0.94 -13.47 7.42
CA LYS A 142 -0.33 -12.20 6.98
C LYS A 142 0.07 -12.24 5.50
N ALA A 143 0.61 -13.36 5.02
CA ALA A 143 0.98 -13.55 3.61
C ALA A 143 -0.25 -13.54 2.69
N LYS A 144 -1.31 -14.30 3.02
CA LYS A 144 -2.57 -14.27 2.27
C LYS A 144 -3.18 -12.87 2.22
N ARG A 145 -3.17 -12.15 3.35
CA ARG A 145 -3.61 -10.75 3.42
C ARG A 145 -2.77 -9.83 2.53
N MET A 146 -1.45 -10.01 2.50
CA MET A 146 -0.55 -9.23 1.63
C MET A 146 -0.85 -9.47 0.15
N LEU A 147 -1.09 -10.72 -0.25
CA LEU A 147 -1.53 -11.06 -1.62
C LEU A 147 -2.85 -10.37 -1.98
N GLY A 148 -3.79 -10.36 -1.03
CA GLY A 148 -5.08 -9.69 -1.14
C GLY A 148 -5.04 -8.16 -1.11
N ASP A 149 -3.89 -7.53 -0.90
CA ASP A 149 -3.73 -6.08 -0.87
C ASP A 149 -3.09 -5.51 -2.15
N ILE A 150 -2.54 -6.39 -3.00
CA ILE A 150 -1.94 -5.99 -4.29
C ILE A 150 -3.04 -5.46 -5.24
N PRO A 151 -2.77 -4.47 -6.11
CA PRO A 151 -3.71 -4.06 -7.15
C PRO A 151 -4.12 -5.20 -8.10
N GLU A 152 -5.37 -5.21 -8.55
CA GLU A 152 -5.98 -6.32 -9.32
C GLU A 152 -5.17 -6.68 -10.58
N HIS A 153 -4.70 -5.69 -11.34
CA HIS A 153 -3.93 -5.95 -12.56
C HIS A 153 -2.63 -6.72 -12.32
N TYR A 154 -2.01 -6.58 -11.14
CA TYR A 154 -0.85 -7.39 -10.75
C TYR A 154 -1.28 -8.79 -10.28
N ARG A 155 -2.46 -8.94 -9.66
CA ARG A 155 -2.99 -10.27 -9.32
C ARG A 155 -3.21 -11.11 -10.57
N SER A 156 -3.81 -10.51 -11.61
CA SER A 156 -3.96 -11.18 -12.90
C SER A 156 -2.60 -11.51 -13.53
N ARG A 157 -1.63 -10.58 -13.48
CA ARG A 157 -0.27 -10.80 -14.02
C ARG A 157 0.45 -12.00 -13.38
N TYR A 158 0.29 -12.20 -12.08
CA TYR A 158 0.97 -13.27 -11.34
C TYR A 158 0.07 -14.48 -11.04
N HIS A 159 -1.13 -14.52 -11.62
CA HIS A 159 -2.11 -15.59 -11.45
C HIS A 159 -2.39 -15.90 -9.97
N ILE A 160 -2.59 -14.85 -9.18
CA ILE A 160 -2.94 -15.01 -7.76
C ILE A 160 -4.39 -15.48 -7.68
N THR A 161 -4.61 -16.66 -7.11
CA THR A 161 -5.94 -17.26 -7.07
C THR A 161 -6.76 -16.73 -5.89
N LYS A 162 -8.08 -16.96 -5.91
CA LYS A 162 -8.95 -16.53 -4.82
C LYS A 162 -8.66 -17.30 -3.53
N GLU A 163 -8.26 -18.56 -3.67
CA GLU A 163 -7.91 -19.47 -2.58
C GLU A 163 -6.61 -19.02 -1.87
N GLU A 164 -5.65 -18.46 -2.63
CA GLU A 164 -4.42 -17.87 -2.07
C GLU A 164 -4.70 -16.61 -1.24
N ILE A 165 -5.82 -15.92 -1.50
CA ILE A 165 -6.24 -14.71 -0.79
C ILE A 165 -7.27 -15.03 0.31
N ASP A 166 -7.91 -16.19 0.25
CA ASP A 166 -8.99 -16.54 1.17
C ASP A 166 -8.48 -16.72 2.60
N LEU A 167 -9.02 -15.89 3.50
CA LEU A 167 -8.74 -15.90 4.93
C LEU A 167 -9.73 -16.81 5.70
N GLY A 168 -10.68 -17.45 5.01
CA GLY A 168 -11.69 -18.33 5.58
C GLY A 168 -11.12 -19.50 6.38
N ASP A 169 -9.94 -20.00 5.98
CA ASP A 169 -9.25 -21.13 6.64
C ASP A 169 -8.80 -20.82 8.08
N PHE A 170 -8.78 -19.55 8.48
CA PHE A 170 -8.29 -19.12 9.79
C PHE A 170 -9.42 -18.79 10.77
N LYS A 171 -10.69 -19.02 10.42
CA LYS A 171 -11.86 -18.74 11.26
C LYS A 171 -12.05 -19.73 12.40
#